data_AF-A0A7C0XUT8-F1
#
_entry.id   AF-A0A7C0XUT8-F1
#
_cell.length_a   1.000
_cell.length_b   1.000
_cell.length_c   1.000
_cell.angle_alpha   90.00
_cell.angle_beta   90.00
_cell.angle_gamma   90.00
#
_symmetry.space_group_name_H-M   'P 1'
#
loop_
_entity.id
_entity.type
_entity.pdbx_description
1 polymer ?
#
loop_
_entity_poly.entity_id
_entity_poly.type
_entity_poly.pdbx_seq_one_letter_code
_entity_poly.pdbx_strand_id
1 'polypeptide(L)'
;MNTTAKKEVPQIFLNDEKVRQEYPLMGGLDEAGRGPLAGPVVAAAVILPPGLVIDGLKDSKKTTEKSRKKLFWEINKNAVG
;
A
#
# COMPACT_ATOMS: atom_id res chain seq x y z
N MET A 1 -18.38 -11.30 22.49
CA MET A 1 -18.89 -10.40 21.43
C MET A 1 -17.97 -9.21 21.35
N ASN A 2 -16.97 -9.22 20.47
CA ASN A 2 -16.13 -8.05 20.21
C ASN A 2 -16.40 -7.57 18.78
N THR A 3 -17.25 -6.55 18.69
CA THR A 3 -17.50 -5.75 17.50
C THR A 3 -16.31 -4.82 17.29
N THR A 4 -15.22 -5.34 16.73
CA THR A 4 -14.20 -4.49 16.11
C THR A 4 -14.89 -3.84 14.91
N ALA A 5 -15.21 -2.56 15.01
CA ALA A 5 -15.78 -1.80 13.91
C ALA A 5 -14.86 -1.96 12.70
N LYS A 6 -15.30 -2.72 11.69
CA LYS A 6 -14.60 -2.77 10.40
C LYS A 6 -14.64 -1.34 9.87
N LYS A 7 -13.48 -0.66 9.82
CA LYS A 7 -13.33 0.59 9.07
C LYS A 7 -13.81 0.27 7.66
N GLU A 8 -14.84 0.97 7.20
CA GLU A 8 -15.48 0.68 5.92
C GLU A 8 -14.43 0.78 4.82
N VAL A 9 -14.26 -0.29 4.04
CA VAL A 9 -13.22 -0.35 3.01
C VAL A 9 -13.59 0.66 1.92
N PRO A 10 -12.72 1.63 1.59
CA PRO A 10 -12.98 2.57 0.51
C PRO A 10 -13.30 1.85 -0.81
N GLN A 11 -14.25 2.40 -1.57
CA GLN A 11 -14.71 1.84 -2.86
C GLN A 11 -13.56 1.43 -3.81
N ILE A 12 -12.46 2.20 -3.81
CA ILE A 12 -11.28 1.97 -4.65
C ILE A 12 -10.56 0.64 -4.36
N PHE A 13 -10.75 0.04 -3.19
CA PHE A 13 -10.08 -1.20 -2.78
C PHE A 13 -11.00 -2.43 -2.87
N LEU A 14 -12.27 -2.27 -3.29
CA LEU A 14 -13.22 -3.39 -3.32
C LEU A 14 -12.81 -4.50 -4.30
N ASN A 15 -12.14 -4.15 -5.40
CA ASN A 15 -11.61 -5.16 -6.32
C ASN A 15 -10.53 -5.99 -5.64
N ASP A 16 -9.60 -5.33 -4.96
CA ASP A 16 -8.49 -5.97 -4.26
C ASP A 16 -9.02 -6.88 -3.14
N GLU A 17 -10.00 -6.42 -2.36
CA GLU A 17 -10.61 -7.24 -1.31
C GLU A 17 -11.32 -8.49 -1.86
N LYS A 18 -11.98 -8.39 -3.02
CA LYS A 18 -12.58 -9.59 -3.67
C LYS A 18 -11.51 -10.58 -4.09
N VAL A 19 -10.45 -10.12 -4.74
CA VAL A 19 -9.36 -11.00 -5.20
C VAL A 19 -8.61 -11.61 -4.00
N ARG A 20 -8.48 -10.89 -2.88
CA ARG A 20 -7.89 -11.42 -1.64
C ARG A 20 -8.63 -12.61 -1.04
N GLN A 21 -9.94 -12.76 -1.31
CA GLN A 21 -10.71 -13.92 -0.85
C GLN A 21 -10.25 -15.22 -1.53
N GLU A 22 -9.76 -15.12 -2.78
CA GLU A 22 -9.25 -16.26 -3.55
C GLU A 22 -7.72 -16.40 -3.42
N TYR A 23 -7.01 -15.27 -3.34
CA TYR A 23 -5.55 -15.20 -3.24
C TYR A 23 -5.13 -14.44 -1.97
N PRO A 24 -4.96 -15.13 -0.82
CA PRO A 24 -4.71 -14.47 0.47
C PRO A 24 -3.36 -13.73 0.53
N LEU A 25 -2.40 -14.10 -0.31
CA LEU A 25 -1.10 -13.44 -0.46
C LEU A 25 -1.07 -12.58 -1.71
N MET A 26 -1.81 -11.46 -1.68
CA MET A 26 -1.80 -10.45 -2.73
C MET A 26 -0.81 -9.32 -2.38
N GLY A 27 0.13 -9.06 -3.27
CA GLY A 27 1.03 -7.91 -3.21
C GLY A 27 0.78 -6.88 -4.31
N GLY A 28 0.98 -5.61 -3.99
CA GLY A 28 1.08 -4.53 -4.99
C GLY A 28 2.52 -4.37 -5.45
N LEU A 29 2.71 -3.98 -6.72
CA LEU A 29 4.00 -3.74 -7.35
C LEU A 29 4.00 -2.33 -7.97
N ASP A 30 5.07 -1.57 -7.79
CA ASP A 30 5.23 -0.25 -8.41
C ASP A 30 6.72 0.08 -8.67
N GLU A 31 6.98 1.00 -9.60
CA GLU A 31 8.31 1.47 -9.96
C GLU A 31 8.46 3.00 -9.92
N ALA A 32 9.66 3.45 -9.60
CA ALA A 32 10.05 4.85 -9.66
C ALA A 32 11.34 5.02 -10.47
N GLY A 33 11.45 6.13 -11.20
CA GLY A 33 12.66 6.49 -11.94
C GLY A 33 12.66 6.15 -13.43
N ARG A 34 11.52 5.75 -14.03
CA ARG A 34 11.45 5.45 -15.48
C ARG A 34 11.51 6.66 -16.42
N GLY A 35 11.38 7.88 -15.90
CA GLY A 35 11.29 9.13 -16.68
C GLY A 35 12.58 9.95 -16.82
N PRO A 36 13.43 10.06 -15.78
CA PRO A 36 14.70 10.78 -15.87
C PRO A 36 15.66 10.21 -16.92
N LEU A 37 16.52 11.07 -17.49
CA LEU A 37 17.57 10.69 -18.46
C LEU A 37 18.67 9.80 -17.85
N ALA A 38 18.92 9.97 -16.55
CA ALA A 38 19.94 9.25 -15.80
C ALA A 38 19.45 8.95 -14.37
N GLY A 39 20.02 7.92 -13.77
CA GLY A 39 19.63 7.39 -12.47
C GLY A 39 18.99 6.00 -12.58
N PRO A 40 18.97 5.22 -11.49
CA PRO A 40 18.40 3.88 -11.51
C PRO A 40 16.87 3.93 -11.55
N VAL A 41 16.28 2.89 -12.16
CA VAL A 41 14.88 2.54 -11.94
C VAL A 41 14.82 1.60 -10.74
N VAL A 42 13.93 1.89 -9.80
CA VAL A 42 13.73 1.08 -8.59
C VAL A 42 12.29 0.59 -8.57
N ALA A 43 12.10 -0.71 -8.36
CA ALA A 43 10.78 -1.33 -8.18
C ALA A 43 10.66 -1.96 -6.78
N ALA A 44 9.44 -2.00 -6.25
CA ALA A 44 9.15 -2.62 -4.96
C ALA A 44 7.84 -3.41 -5.02
N ALA A 45 7.80 -4.55 -4.32
CA ALA A 45 6.60 -5.34 -4.09
C ALA A 45 6.26 -5.32 -2.60
N VAL A 46 4.98 -5.13 -2.26
CA VAL A 46 4.51 -5.07 -0.88
C VAL A 46 3.24 -5.88 -0.72
N ILE A 47 3.24 -6.83 0.22
CA ILE A 47 2.06 -7.56 0.66
C ILE A 47 1.57 -6.92 1.95
N LEU A 48 0.35 -6.37 1.96
CA LEU A 48 -0.30 -5.84 3.16
C LEU A 48 -1.35 -6.84 3.69
N PRO A 49 -1.55 -6.92 5.02
CA PRO A 49 -2.61 -7.74 5.60
C PRO A 49 -4.00 -7.25 5.18
N PRO A 50 -4.99 -8.16 5.07
CA PRO A 50 -6.33 -7.81 4.61
C PRO A 50 -7.02 -6.81 5.54
N GLY A 51 -7.79 -5.88 4.97
CA GLY A 51 -8.51 -4.85 5.73
C GLY A 51 -7.63 -3.77 6.39
N LEU A 52 -6.31 -3.79 6.20
CA LEU A 52 -5.44 -2.72 6.65
C LEU A 52 -5.60 -1.48 5.76
N VAL A 53 -6.02 -0.38 6.38
CA VAL A 53 -6.09 0.93 5.73
C VAL A 53 -5.07 1.85 6.38
N ILE A 54 -4.01 2.21 5.63
CA ILE A 54 -3.00 3.19 6.05
C ILE A 54 -3.45 4.57 5.59
N ASP A 55 -3.68 5.48 6.52
CA ASP A 55 -4.17 6.82 6.22
C ASP A 55 -3.09 7.61 5.46
N GLY A 56 -3.45 8.15 4.29
CA GLY A 56 -2.52 8.90 3.43
C GLY A 56 -1.69 8.05 2.48
N LEU A 57 -1.86 6.71 2.48
CA LEU A 57 -1.30 5.83 1.45
C LEU A 57 -2.11 5.95 0.15
N LYS A 58 -1.87 7.03 -0.61
CA LYS A 58 -2.47 7.30 -1.94
C LYS A 58 -1.42 7.95 -2.87
N ASP A 59 -1.73 7.97 -4.18
CA ASP A 59 -0.85 8.42 -5.27
C ASP A 59 -0.02 9.67 -4.89
N SER A 60 1.29 9.52 -5.08
CA SER A 60 2.39 10.27 -4.48
C SER A 60 2.52 11.73 -4.94
N LYS A 61 1.63 12.19 -5.82
CA LYS A 61 1.75 13.50 -6.49
C LYS A 61 1.53 14.71 -5.56
N LYS A 62 1.23 14.50 -4.27
CA LYS A 62 1.11 15.55 -3.24
C LYS A 62 1.72 15.21 -1.88
N THR A 63 2.57 14.18 -1.77
CA THR A 63 3.20 13.80 -0.49
C THR A 63 4.59 14.42 -0.34
N THR A 64 4.82 15.14 0.75
CA THR A 64 6.14 15.68 1.12
C THR A 64 7.13 14.54 1.38
N GLU A 65 8.44 14.79 1.25
CA GLU A 65 9.47 13.80 1.57
C GLU A 65 9.32 13.25 3.00
N LYS A 66 8.98 14.14 3.96
CA LYS A 66 8.72 13.76 5.35
C LYS A 66 7.54 12.80 5.47
N SER A 67 6.44 13.08 4.76
CA SER A 67 5.26 12.19 4.74
C SER A 67 5.60 10.84 4.11
N ARG A 68 6.37 10.80 3.01
CA ARG A 68 6.79 9.55 2.37
C ARG A 68 7.67 8.71 3.29
N LYS A 69 8.63 9.32 4.00
CA LYS A 69 9.46 8.61 4.99
C LYS A 69 8.63 8.01 6.11
N LYS A 70 7.63 8.74 6.62
CA LYS A 70 6.70 8.20 7.63
C LYS A 70 5.92 7.01 7.08
N LEU A 71 5.32 7.15 5.90
CA LEU A 71 4.57 6.07 5.24
C LEU A 71 5.45 4.85 4.96
N PHE A 72 6.70 5.03 4.55
CA PHE A 72 7.65 3.94 4.35
C PHE A 72 7.79 3.07 5.60
N TRP A 73 8.04 3.70 6.77
CA TRP A 73 8.17 2.95 8.02
C TRP A 73 6.86 2.31 8.46
N GLU A 74 5.73 2.97 8.21
CA GLU A 74 4.40 2.43 8.52
C GLU A 74 4.08 1.20 7.64
N ILE A 75 4.38 1.26 6.35
CA ILE A 75 4.25 0.12 5.43
C ILE A 75 5.19 -1.00 5.88
N ASN A 76 6.48 -0.71 6.09
CA ASN A 76 7.47 -1.72 6.43
C ASN A 76 7.13 -2.45 7.74
N LYS A 77 6.59 -1.73 8.74
CA LYS A 77 6.15 -2.31 10.01
C LYS A 77 4.95 -3.25 9.87
N ASN A 78 4.04 -2.98 8.94
CA ASN A 78 2.77 -3.72 8.83
C ASN A 78 2.73 -4.70 7.65
N ALA A 79 3.68 -4.62 6.72
CA ALA A 79 3.79 -5.53 5.59
C ALA A 79 4.06 -6.96 6.07
N VAL A 80 3.59 -7.91 5.28
CA VAL A 80 3.84 -9.34 5.52
C VAL A 80 5.23 -9.66 5.00
N GLY A 81 6.17 -9.91 5.92
CA GLY A 81 7.58 -10.23 5.65
C GLY A 81 8.34 -10.51 6.93
#